data_AF-A0A972L9I9-F1
#
_entry.id   AF-A0A972L9I9-F1
#
_cell.length_a   1.000
_cell.length_b   1.000
_cell.length_c   1.000
_cell.angle_alpha   90.00
_cell.angle_beta   90.00
_cell.angle_gamma   90.00
#
_symmetry.space_group_name_H-M   'P 1'
#
loop_
_entity.id
_entity.type
_entity.pdbx_description
1 polymer ?
#
loop_
_entity_poly.entity_id
_entity_poly.type
_entity_poly.pdbx_seq_one_letter_code
_entity_poly.pdbx_strand_id
1 'polypeptide(L)'
;MDTLIPIIGVLVVAFVIKKIIDTKIRHSAACNVLFAKHTFGQLKKVDKQKVHDKAVALVLESGVKTRGFASEVERYGWYALAMNALNMPSAVPDNPCWYTIKNPYKAAPGHRFIATIAKQLQRDYGVNVVVDTAMYDAQRRPSESEPWAD
;
A
#
# COMPACT_ATOMS: atom_id res chain seq x y z
N MET A 1 10.38 18.79 39.15
CA MET A 1 10.46 17.54 38.34
C MET A 1 9.09 16.96 38.05
N ASP A 2 8.03 17.46 38.69
CA ASP A 2 6.67 16.89 38.68
C ASP A 2 5.90 17.12 37.37
N THR A 3 6.32 18.07 36.53
CA THR A 3 5.71 18.35 35.23
C THR A 3 6.31 17.54 34.07
N LEU A 4 7.50 16.96 34.23
CA LEU A 4 8.17 16.18 33.17
C LEU A 4 7.56 14.78 33.01
N ILE A 5 7.19 14.15 34.12
CA ILE A 5 6.58 12.80 34.14
C ILE A 5 5.26 12.73 33.34
N PRO A 6 4.28 13.63 33.51
CA PRO A 6 3.05 13.59 32.72
C PRO A 6 3.29 13.90 31.23
N ILE A 7 4.23 14.79 30.90
CA ILE A 7 4.57 15.11 29.50
C ILE A 7 5.16 13.89 28.80
N ILE A 8 6.10 13.19 29.44
CA ILE A 8 6.68 11.94 28.90
C ILE A 8 5.58 10.89 28.72
N GLY A 9 4.67 10.76 29.70
CA GLY A 9 3.52 9.86 29.59
C GLY A 9 2.65 10.12 28.36
N VAL A 10 2.29 11.38 28.11
CA VAL A 10 1.49 11.77 26.93
C VAL A 10 2.24 11.48 25.63
N LEU A 11 3.54 11.75 25.57
CA LEU A 11 4.35 11.47 24.38
C LEU A 11 4.43 9.97 24.08
N VAL A 12 4.60 9.12 25.09
CA VAL A 12 4.62 7.66 24.93
C VAL A 12 3.27 7.16 24.41
N VAL A 13 2.15 7.61 24.99
CA VAL A 13 0.80 7.23 24.54
C VAL A 13 0.56 7.68 23.09
N ALA A 14 0.91 8.92 22.75
CA ALA A 14 0.79 9.44 21.39
C ALA A 14 1.63 8.62 20.39
N PHE A 15 2.84 8.23 20.78
CA PHE A 15 3.71 7.37 19.96
C PHE A 15 3.11 5.98 19.73
N VAL A 16 2.55 5.35 20.76
CA VAL A 16 1.89 4.04 20.65
C VAL A 16 0.67 4.12 19.73
N ILE A 17 -0.18 5.13 19.91
CA ILE A 17 -1.36 5.36 19.05
C ILE A 17 -0.93 5.53 17.59
N LYS A 18 0.10 6.36 17.34
CA LYS A 18 0.64 6.55 16.00
C LYS A 18 1.13 5.23 15.38
N LYS A 19 1.86 4.41 16.13
CA LYS A 19 2.31 3.09 15.64
C LYS A 19 1.16 2.16 15.27
N ILE A 20 0.07 2.15 16.05
CA ILE A 20 -1.11 1.35 15.76
C ILE A 20 -1.78 1.83 14.46
N ILE A 21 -1.94 3.15 14.30
CA ILE A 21 -2.52 3.75 13.09
C ILE A 21 -1.66 3.42 11.86
N ASP A 22 -0.34 3.63 11.94
CA ASP A 22 0.58 3.35 10.84
C ASP A 22 0.56 1.86 10.44
N THR A 23 0.43 0.97 11.42
CA THR A 23 0.31 -0.48 11.19
C THR A 23 -0.98 -0.82 10.44
N LYS A 24 -2.12 -0.25 10.84
CA LYS A 24 -3.41 -0.44 10.16
C LYS A 24 -3.36 0.08 8.72
N ILE A 25 -2.80 1.28 8.52
CA ILE A 25 -2.65 1.87 7.18
C ILE A 25 -1.79 0.98 6.28
N ARG A 26 -0.66 0.47 6.77
CA ARG A 26 0.22 -0.45 6.02
C ARG A 26 -0.47 -1.76 5.66
N HIS A 27 -1.24 -2.33 6.60
CA HIS A 27 -2.01 -3.54 6.35
C HIS A 27 -3.05 -3.31 5.25
N SER A 28 -3.85 -2.24 5.37
CA SER A 28 -4.82 -1.85 4.35
C SER A 28 -4.17 -1.61 2.97
N ALA A 29 -2.99 -0.99 2.94
CA ALA A 29 -2.25 -0.77 1.70
C ALA A 29 -1.81 -2.08 1.06
N ALA A 30 -1.32 -3.03 1.86
CA ALA A 30 -0.93 -4.35 1.36
C ALA A 30 -2.13 -5.14 0.81
N CYS A 31 -3.27 -5.10 1.49
CA CYS A 31 -4.52 -5.67 0.97
C CYS A 31 -4.88 -5.07 -0.38
N ASN A 32 -4.95 -3.74 -0.48
CA ASN A 32 -5.27 -3.05 -1.73
C ASN A 32 -4.33 -3.44 -2.88
N VAL A 33 -3.02 -3.53 -2.63
CA VAL A 33 -2.04 -3.93 -3.65
C VAL A 33 -2.32 -5.34 -4.17
N LEU A 34 -2.52 -6.31 -3.27
CA LEU A 34 -2.76 -7.70 -3.66
C LEU A 34 -4.12 -7.87 -4.35
N PHE A 35 -5.16 -7.25 -3.80
CA PHE A 35 -6.52 -7.31 -4.33
C PHE A 35 -6.58 -6.65 -5.70
N ALA A 36 -5.92 -5.50 -5.88
CA ALA A 36 -5.84 -4.82 -7.16
C ALA A 36 -5.04 -5.64 -8.18
N LYS A 37 -3.93 -6.28 -7.80
CA LYS A 37 -3.18 -7.15 -8.71
C LYS A 37 -4.03 -8.32 -9.19
N HIS A 38 -4.72 -8.97 -8.27
CA HIS A 38 -5.62 -10.08 -8.58
C HIS A 38 -6.77 -9.64 -9.50
N THR A 39 -7.50 -8.59 -9.09
CA THR A 39 -8.65 -8.06 -9.82
C THR A 39 -8.24 -7.57 -11.20
N PHE A 40 -7.15 -6.80 -11.28
CA PHE A 40 -6.63 -6.29 -12.55
C PHE A 40 -6.27 -7.43 -13.51
N GLY A 41 -5.71 -8.53 -13.00
CA GLY A 41 -5.40 -9.71 -13.81
C GLY A 41 -6.60 -10.24 -14.58
N GLN A 42 -7.78 -10.23 -13.96
CA GLN A 42 -9.04 -10.74 -14.49
C GLN A 42 -9.78 -9.77 -15.42
N LEU A 43 -9.41 -8.48 -15.43
CA LEU A 43 -10.07 -7.48 -16.27
C LEU A 43 -9.81 -7.71 -17.77
N LYS A 44 -10.82 -7.36 -18.58
CA LYS A 44 -10.68 -7.26 -20.04
C LYS A 44 -9.73 -6.12 -20.40
N LYS A 45 -9.12 -6.19 -21.59
CA LYS A 45 -8.14 -5.20 -22.08
C LYS A 45 -8.68 -3.75 -22.01
N VAL A 46 -9.94 -3.55 -22.36
CA VAL A 46 -10.58 -2.22 -22.33
C VAL A 46 -10.66 -1.67 -20.90
N ASP A 47 -11.05 -2.49 -19.93
CA ASP A 47 -11.17 -2.05 -18.54
C ASP A 47 -9.80 -1.89 -17.87
N LYS A 48 -8.81 -2.72 -18.26
CA LYS A 48 -7.41 -2.51 -17.87
C LYS A 48 -6.90 -1.12 -18.27
N GLN A 49 -7.24 -0.67 -19.48
CA GLN A 49 -6.87 0.66 -19.94
C GLN A 49 -7.57 1.75 -19.11
N LYS A 50 -8.87 1.63 -18.88
CA LYS A 50 -9.62 2.61 -18.03
C LYS A 50 -9.02 2.73 -16.63
N VAL A 51 -8.67 1.62 -16.01
CA VAL A 51 -8.03 1.61 -14.68
C VAL A 51 -6.68 2.31 -14.72
N HIS A 52 -5.87 2.02 -15.75
CA HIS A 52 -4.57 2.67 -15.93
C HIS A 52 -4.71 4.18 -16.10
N ASP A 53 -5.57 4.64 -17.01
CA ASP A 53 -5.79 6.06 -17.29
C ASP A 53 -6.29 6.79 -16.05
N LYS A 54 -7.24 6.19 -15.32
CA LYS A 54 -7.75 6.76 -14.07
C LYS A 54 -6.68 6.80 -12.97
N ALA A 55 -5.81 5.79 -12.88
CA ALA A 55 -4.70 5.79 -11.93
C ALA A 55 -3.69 6.91 -12.25
N VAL A 56 -3.36 7.10 -13.52
CA VAL A 56 -2.48 8.21 -13.95
C VAL A 56 -3.09 9.57 -13.60
N ALA A 57 -4.41 9.75 -13.84
CA ALA A 57 -5.10 10.97 -13.46
C ALA A 57 -5.03 11.25 -11.95
N LEU A 58 -5.28 10.23 -11.12
CA LEU A 58 -5.20 10.35 -9.65
C LEU A 58 -3.78 10.68 -9.15
N VAL A 59 -2.75 10.13 -9.80
CA VAL A 59 -1.35 10.45 -9.49
C VAL A 59 -1.08 11.92 -9.76
N LEU A 60 -1.51 12.44 -10.92
CA LEU A 60 -1.35 13.86 -11.28
C LEU A 60 -2.08 14.79 -10.31
N GLU A 61 -3.32 14.44 -9.93
CA GLU A 61 -4.11 15.19 -8.93
C GLU A 61 -3.45 15.19 -7.54
N SER A 62 -2.71 14.14 -7.20
CA SER A 62 -2.05 14.03 -5.89
C SER A 62 -0.80 14.92 -5.74
N GLY A 63 -0.35 15.55 -6.82
CA GLY A 63 0.86 16.39 -6.83
C GLY A 63 2.17 15.60 -6.75
N VAL A 64 2.13 14.27 -6.81
CA VAL A 64 3.33 13.42 -6.86
C VAL A 64 3.96 13.55 -8.23
N LYS A 65 5.17 14.12 -8.30
CA LYS A 65 5.97 14.18 -9.53
C LYS A 65 6.51 12.78 -9.83
N THR A 66 5.92 12.09 -10.80
CA THR A 66 6.45 10.81 -11.27
C THR A 66 6.41 10.70 -12.80
N ARG A 67 7.34 9.93 -13.37
CA ARG A 67 7.42 9.60 -14.81
C ARG A 67 6.68 8.30 -15.16
N GLY A 68 5.99 7.70 -14.19
CA GLY A 68 5.31 6.41 -14.31
C GLY A 68 5.20 5.73 -12.94
N PHE A 69 4.83 4.45 -12.93
CA PHE A 69 4.87 3.68 -11.67
C PHE A 69 6.24 3.04 -11.50
N ALA A 70 6.96 3.38 -10.43
CA ALA A 70 8.31 2.93 -10.19
C ALA A 70 8.41 1.48 -9.67
N SER A 71 7.32 0.94 -9.14
CA SER A 71 7.24 -0.45 -8.69
C SER A 71 5.84 -1.04 -8.90
N GLU A 72 5.72 -2.37 -8.82
CA GLU A 72 4.41 -3.03 -8.81
C GLU A 72 3.58 -2.62 -7.60
N VAL A 73 4.21 -2.47 -6.43
CA VAL A 73 3.54 -2.01 -5.20
C VAL A 73 2.89 -0.65 -5.41
N GLU A 74 3.63 0.29 -6.00
CA GLU A 74 3.09 1.62 -6.31
C GLU A 74 1.97 1.52 -7.35
N ARG A 75 2.20 0.80 -8.45
CA ARG A 75 1.22 0.64 -9.55
C ARG A 75 -0.10 0.10 -9.02
N TYR A 76 -0.07 -1.02 -8.31
CA TYR A 76 -1.28 -1.66 -7.82
C TYR A 76 -1.91 -0.92 -6.64
N GLY A 77 -1.12 -0.17 -5.87
CA GLY A 77 -1.64 0.77 -4.87
C GLY A 77 -2.51 1.86 -5.50
N TRP A 78 -2.06 2.44 -6.62
CA TRP A 78 -2.85 3.41 -7.38
C TRP A 78 -4.02 2.76 -8.13
N TYR A 79 -3.84 1.54 -8.66
CA TYR A 79 -4.92 0.82 -9.33
C TYR A 79 -6.07 0.49 -8.38
N ALA A 80 -5.79 0.18 -7.11
CA ALA A 80 -6.85 -0.01 -6.10
C ALA A 80 -7.72 1.24 -5.95
N LEU A 81 -7.09 2.44 -5.88
CA LEU A 81 -7.83 3.70 -5.81
C LEU A 81 -8.60 4.00 -7.10
N ALA A 82 -8.00 3.72 -8.25
CA ALA A 82 -8.65 3.88 -9.55
C ALA A 82 -9.87 2.97 -9.71
N MET A 83 -9.75 1.69 -9.35
CA MET A 83 -10.86 0.74 -9.36
C MET A 83 -11.98 1.16 -8.42
N ASN A 84 -11.64 1.63 -7.21
CA ASN A 84 -12.62 2.18 -6.29
C ASN A 84 -13.35 3.40 -6.90
N ALA A 85 -12.61 4.33 -7.51
CA ALA A 85 -13.19 5.51 -8.17
C ALA A 85 -14.04 5.16 -9.40
N LEU A 86 -13.79 4.02 -10.05
CA LEU A 86 -14.57 3.49 -11.16
C LEU A 86 -15.72 2.57 -10.71
N ASN A 87 -15.97 2.45 -9.40
CA ASN A 87 -16.96 1.53 -8.82
C ASN A 87 -16.76 0.06 -9.24
N MET A 88 -15.52 -0.36 -9.48
CA MET A 88 -15.17 -1.75 -9.78
C MET A 88 -14.94 -2.49 -8.46
N PRO A 89 -15.71 -3.54 -8.13
CA PRO A 89 -15.48 -4.31 -6.91
C PRO A 89 -14.19 -5.13 -7.00
N SER A 90 -13.60 -5.45 -5.85
CA SER A 90 -12.51 -6.42 -5.77
C SER A 90 -13.00 -7.81 -6.20
N ALA A 91 -12.17 -8.53 -6.96
CA ALA A 91 -12.44 -9.91 -7.37
C ALA A 91 -12.04 -10.95 -6.30
N VAL A 92 -11.55 -10.52 -5.13
CA VAL A 92 -11.26 -11.41 -4.01
C VAL A 92 -12.58 -11.86 -3.36
N PRO A 93 -12.78 -13.18 -3.14
CA PRO A 93 -13.99 -13.68 -2.50
C PRO A 93 -14.21 -13.07 -1.12
N ASP A 94 -15.48 -12.84 -0.76
CA ASP A 94 -15.94 -12.30 0.53
C ASP A 94 -15.38 -10.91 0.92
N ASN A 95 -14.61 -10.27 0.04
CA ASN A 95 -14.07 -8.93 0.27
C ASN A 95 -14.17 -8.05 -0.99
N PRO A 96 -15.38 -7.54 -1.31
CA PRO A 96 -15.60 -6.73 -2.49
C PRO A 96 -15.11 -5.27 -2.33
N CYS A 97 -14.71 -4.87 -1.11
CA CYS A 97 -14.44 -3.48 -0.76
C CYS A 97 -12.95 -3.12 -0.88
N TRP A 98 -12.69 -1.87 -1.25
CA TRP A 98 -11.35 -1.28 -1.22
C TRP A 98 -11.11 -0.58 0.11
N TYR A 99 -9.90 -0.68 0.63
CA TYR A 99 -9.52 0.11 1.80
C TYR A 99 -9.26 1.56 1.40
N THR A 100 -9.85 2.50 2.13
CA THR A 100 -9.69 3.93 1.86
C THR A 100 -8.29 4.40 2.28
N ILE A 101 -7.47 4.75 1.29
CA ILE A 101 -6.11 5.25 1.49
C ILE A 101 -5.94 6.55 0.72
N LYS A 102 -5.54 7.63 1.41
CA LYS A 102 -5.37 8.95 0.79
C LYS A 102 -4.21 8.99 -0.21
N ASN A 103 -3.11 8.30 0.09
CA ASN A 103 -1.94 8.27 -0.76
C ASN A 103 -1.22 6.90 -0.60
N PRO A 104 -1.25 6.03 -1.62
CA PRO A 104 -0.61 4.71 -1.56
C PRO A 104 0.90 4.79 -1.37
N TYR A 105 1.55 5.81 -1.94
CA TYR A 105 2.99 6.04 -1.80
C TYR A 105 3.39 6.31 -0.35
N LYS A 106 2.58 7.09 0.40
CA LYS A 106 2.84 7.36 1.83
C LYS A 106 2.48 6.17 2.73
N ALA A 107 1.41 5.44 2.40
CA ALA A 107 0.93 4.32 3.20
C ALA A 107 1.89 3.12 3.17
N ALA A 108 2.52 2.89 2.01
CA ALA A 108 3.71 2.08 1.85
C ALA A 108 3.73 0.74 2.61
N PRO A 109 3.06 -0.31 2.10
CA PRO A 109 3.10 -1.61 2.75
C PRO A 109 4.53 -2.16 2.70
N GLY A 110 5.09 -2.54 3.84
CA GLY A 110 6.39 -3.22 3.86
C GLY A 110 6.25 -4.67 3.34
N HIS A 111 7.35 -5.25 2.84
CA HIS A 111 7.39 -6.63 2.33
C HIS A 111 6.70 -7.65 3.24
N ARG A 112 6.92 -7.56 4.56
CA ARG A 112 6.30 -8.47 5.55
C ARG A 112 4.77 -8.44 5.50
N PHE A 113 4.14 -7.28 5.31
CA PHE A 113 2.69 -7.18 5.22
C PHE A 113 2.16 -7.82 3.94
N ILE A 114 2.81 -7.56 2.81
CA ILE A 114 2.46 -8.16 1.52
C ILE A 114 2.59 -9.68 1.59
N ALA A 115 3.71 -10.20 2.11
CA ALA A 115 3.94 -11.63 2.23
C ALA A 115 2.92 -12.32 3.15
N THR A 116 2.58 -11.71 4.29
CA THR A 116 1.58 -12.25 5.22
C THR A 116 0.20 -12.33 4.57
N ILE A 117 -0.25 -11.25 3.93
CA ILE A 117 -1.58 -11.20 3.30
C ILE A 117 -1.64 -12.10 2.07
N ALA A 118 -0.56 -12.21 1.28
CA ALA A 118 -0.50 -13.13 0.15
C ALA A 118 -0.65 -14.60 0.61
N LYS A 119 0.05 -14.98 1.70
CA LYS A 119 -0.11 -16.30 2.32
C LYS A 119 -1.53 -16.52 2.86
N GLN A 120 -2.16 -15.48 3.39
CA GLN A 120 -3.54 -15.57 3.85
C GLN A 120 -4.51 -15.77 2.68
N LEU A 121 -4.39 -14.98 1.61
CA LEU A 121 -5.21 -15.12 0.39
C LEU A 121 -5.09 -16.52 -0.24
N GLN A 122 -3.88 -17.07 -0.28
CA GLN A 122 -3.66 -18.42 -0.78
C GLN A 122 -4.34 -19.48 0.08
N ARG A 123 -4.32 -19.30 1.40
CA ARG A 123 -4.89 -20.27 2.36
C ARG A 123 -6.41 -20.23 2.38
N ASP A 124 -6.96 -19.02 2.47
CA ASP A 124 -8.38 -18.81 2.73
C ASP A 124 -9.20 -18.89 1.43
N TYR A 125 -8.61 -18.50 0.29
CA TYR A 125 -9.32 -18.35 -0.99
C TYR A 125 -8.65 -19.08 -2.16
N GLY A 126 -7.51 -19.73 -1.97
CA GLY A 126 -6.75 -20.36 -3.06
C GLY A 126 -6.12 -19.37 -4.06
N VAL A 127 -6.10 -18.07 -3.72
CA VAL A 127 -5.65 -17.00 -4.61
C VAL A 127 -4.13 -16.81 -4.50
N ASN A 128 -3.39 -17.22 -5.55
CA ASN A 128 -1.94 -17.01 -5.62
C ASN A 128 -1.61 -15.66 -6.28
N VAL A 129 -1.15 -14.70 -5.47
CA VAL A 129 -0.76 -13.37 -5.96
C VAL A 129 0.64 -13.06 -5.44
N VAL A 130 1.58 -12.91 -6.36
CA VAL A 130 2.96 -12.51 -6.07
C VAL A 130 3.13 -11.07 -6.54
N VAL A 131 3.74 -10.20 -5.73
CA VAL A 131 4.07 -8.82 -6.09
C VAL A 131 5.57 -8.63 -5.93
N ASP A 132 6.22 -8.09 -6.96
CA ASP A 132 7.62 -7.71 -6.85
C ASP A 132 7.76 -6.51 -5.91
N THR A 133 8.51 -6.73 -4.84
CA THR A 133 8.76 -5.78 -3.76
C THR A 133 10.21 -5.32 -3.72
N ALA A 134 11.11 -5.90 -4.54
CA ALA A 134 12.54 -5.64 -4.46
C ALA A 134 12.89 -4.18 -4.78
N MET A 135 12.36 -3.65 -5.88
CA MET A 135 12.56 -2.23 -6.25
C MET A 135 11.92 -1.28 -5.24
N TYR A 136 10.82 -1.69 -4.62
CA TYR A 136 10.09 -0.88 -3.66
C TYR A 136 10.84 -0.77 -2.32
N ASP A 137 11.38 -1.88 -1.82
CA ASP A 137 12.17 -1.90 -0.59
C ASP A 137 13.49 -1.14 -0.77
N ALA A 138 14.11 -1.19 -1.96
CA ALA A 138 15.31 -0.44 -2.28
C ALA A 138 15.09 1.09 -2.22
N GLN A 139 13.93 1.57 -2.70
CA GLN A 139 13.57 2.99 -2.61
C GLN A 139 13.23 3.44 -1.19
N ARG A 140 12.85 2.50 -0.31
CA ARG A 140 12.48 2.78 1.08
C ARG A 140 13.66 2.71 2.06
N ARG A 141 14.82 2.19 1.64
CA ARG A 141 16.07 2.38 2.37
C ARG A 141 16.63 3.75 1.98
N PRO A 142 16.38 4.85 2.73
CA PRO A 142 17.29 5.98 2.62
C PRO A 142 18.67 5.44 3.00
N SER A 143 19.66 5.60 2.11
CA SER A 143 21.09 5.52 2.39
C SER A 143 21.46 5.10 3.83
N GLU A 144 21.35 3.81 4.15
CA GLU A 144 22.22 3.15 5.11
C GLU A 144 23.57 2.93 4.39
N SER A 145 24.14 4.01 3.86
CA SER A 145 25.58 4.13 3.71
C SER A 145 26.01 4.81 4.99
N GLU A 146 26.19 4.00 6.02
CA GLU A 146 26.75 4.40 7.30
C GLU A 146 28.08 5.14 7.05
N PRO A 147 28.23 6.40 7.48
CA PRO A 147 29.50 7.13 7.37
C PRO A 147 30.56 6.63 8.37
N TRP A 148 30.38 5.45 8.96
CA TRP A 148 31.30 4.87 9.95
C TRP A 148 31.86 3.50 9.56
N ALA A 149 31.54 2.99 8.37
CA ALA A 149 32.24 1.84 7.81
C ALA A 149 33.51 2.31 7.07
N ASP A 150 34.46 2.83 7.84
CA ASP A 150 35.91 2.85 7.60
C ASP A 150 36.62 3.25 8.91
#